data_AF-A0A1A8E8L7-F1
#
_entry.id   AF-A0A1A8E8L7-F1
#
_cell.length_a   1.000
_cell.length_b   1.000
_cell.length_c   1.000
_cell.angle_alpha   90.00
_cell.angle_beta   90.00
_cell.angle_gamma   90.00
#
_symmetry.space_group_name_H-M   'P 1'
#
loop_
_entity.id
_entity.type
_entity.pdbx_description
1 polymer ?
#
loop_
_entity_poly.entity_id
_entity_poly.type
_entity_poly.pdbx_seq_one_letter_code
_entity_poly.pdbx_strand_id
1 'polypeptide(L)'
;ENWIYGETFCLVRTSLDVLLTTASILHLCCIALDRYYAICCKPLVYRNKMTPLRVALMIGGCWVIPTFISFLPIMQGWNTIGIHENIEKKRNMSSSNSTSCVFMVNKPYALTCSLVAFYIPLVLMA
;
A
#
# COMPACT_ATOMS: atom_id res chain seq x y z
N GLU A 1 10.65 1.69 -21.21
CA GLU A 1 10.08 0.46 -21.77
C GLU A 1 8.69 0.78 -22.30
N ASN A 2 8.38 0.43 -23.55
CA ASN A 2 7.15 0.85 -24.21
C ASN A 2 5.96 -0.01 -23.73
N TRP A 3 4.91 0.63 -23.26
CA TRP A 3 3.68 0.02 -22.76
C TRP A 3 2.65 -0.13 -23.87
N ILE A 4 2.29 -1.37 -24.21
CA ILE A 4 1.42 -1.71 -25.36
C ILE A 4 0.04 -2.24 -24.94
N TYR A 5 -0.18 -2.52 -23.66
CA TYR A 5 -1.41 -3.16 -23.15
C TYR A 5 -2.55 -2.19 -22.82
N GLY A 6 -2.42 -0.91 -23.17
CA GLY A 6 -3.42 0.11 -22.91
C GLY A 6 -3.43 0.64 -21.47
N GLU A 7 -4.13 1.75 -21.26
CA GLU A 7 -4.09 2.52 -20.01
C GLU A 7 -4.68 1.77 -18.80
N THR A 8 -5.77 1.02 -19.02
CA THR A 8 -6.44 0.25 -17.97
C THR A 8 -5.52 -0.82 -17.38
N PHE A 9 -4.76 -1.54 -18.22
CA PHE A 9 -3.83 -2.55 -17.76
C PHE A 9 -2.64 -1.92 -17.00
N CYS A 10 -2.20 -0.72 -17.40
CA CYS A 10 -1.12 0.02 -16.71
C CYS A 10 -1.56 0.38 -15.29
N LEU A 11 -2.80 0.86 -15.15
CA LEU A 11 -3.37 1.24 -13.86
C LEU A 11 -3.59 0.01 -12.95
N VAL A 12 -4.12 -1.09 -13.50
CA VAL A 12 -4.27 -2.35 -12.76
C VAL A 12 -2.93 -2.88 -12.29
N ARG A 13 -1.93 -2.96 -13.17
CA ARG A 13 -0.57 -3.43 -12.81
C ARG A 13 0.02 -2.58 -11.69
N THR A 14 -0.09 -1.26 -11.80
CA THR A 14 0.46 -0.34 -10.79
C THR A 14 -0.27 -0.47 -9.45
N SER A 15 -1.60 -0.61 -9.47
CA SER A 15 -2.38 -0.82 -8.25
C SER A 15 -2.04 -2.12 -7.54
N LEU A 16 -1.80 -3.18 -8.31
CA LEU A 16 -1.41 -4.48 -7.81
C LEU A 16 -0.01 -4.43 -7.20
N ASP A 17 0.94 -3.76 -7.86
CA ASP A 17 2.30 -3.58 -7.36
C ASP A 17 2.31 -2.87 -6.00
N VAL A 18 1.57 -1.76 -5.87
CA VAL A 18 1.43 -1.03 -4.60
C VAL A 18 0.73 -1.88 -3.53
N LEU A 19 -0.29 -2.66 -3.91
CA LEU A 19 -1.01 -3.54 -2.99
C LEU A 19 -0.08 -4.63 -2.43
N LEU A 20 0.63 -5.34 -3.31
CA LEU A 20 1.50 -6.46 -2.94
C LEU A 20 2.70 -5.99 -2.11
N THR A 21 3.32 -4.87 -2.49
CA THR A 21 4.46 -4.31 -1.75
C THR A 21 4.03 -3.86 -0.36
N THR A 22 2.92 -3.13 -0.23
CA THR A 22 2.39 -2.68 1.07
C THR A 22 1.98 -3.87 1.94
N ALA A 23 1.31 -4.88 1.38
CA ALA A 23 0.94 -6.09 2.10
C ALA A 23 2.16 -6.85 2.63
N SER A 24 3.21 -6.97 1.81
CA SER A 24 4.47 -7.62 2.20
C SER A 24 5.15 -6.91 3.36
N ILE A 25 5.21 -5.57 3.33
CA ILE A 25 5.79 -4.77 4.43
C ILE A 25 4.99 -4.97 5.72
N LEU A 26 3.67 -4.86 5.67
CA LEU A 26 2.82 -5.05 6.85
C LEU A 26 2.95 -6.48 7.43
N HIS A 27 2.97 -7.50 6.58
CA HIS A 27 3.19 -8.88 7.00
C HIS A 27 4.54 -9.05 7.71
N LEU A 28 5.62 -8.51 7.13
CA LEU A 28 6.96 -8.56 7.74
C LEU A 28 7.00 -7.82 9.09
N CYS A 29 6.38 -6.65 9.18
CA CYS A 29 6.28 -5.89 10.43
C CYS A 29 5.50 -6.68 11.50
N CYS A 30 4.39 -7.32 11.15
CA CYS A 30 3.64 -8.15 12.08
C CYS A 30 4.45 -9.35 12.60
N ILE A 31 5.21 -10.02 11.73
CA ILE A 31 6.09 -11.13 12.14
C ILE A 31 7.22 -10.61 13.05
N ALA A 32 7.84 -9.48 12.71
CA ALA A 32 8.88 -8.88 13.53
C ALA A 32 8.37 -8.50 14.93
N LEU A 33 7.17 -7.93 15.01
CA LEU A 33 6.49 -7.57 16.26
C LEU A 33 6.14 -8.78 17.12
N ASP A 34 5.59 -9.83 16.50
CA ASP A 34 5.31 -11.11 17.15
C ASP A 34 6.57 -11.63 17.85
N ARG A 35 7.69 -11.70 17.12
CA ARG A 35 8.98 -12.14 17.69
C ARG A 35 9.54 -11.19 18.74
N TYR A 36 9.43 -9.87 18.55
CA TYR A 36 9.89 -8.89 19.53
C TYR A 36 9.15 -9.04 20.87
N TYR A 37 7.82 -9.15 20.83
CA TYR A 37 7.01 -9.35 22.03
C TYR A 37 7.28 -10.70 22.71
N ALA A 38 7.48 -11.77 21.93
CA ALA A 38 7.80 -13.09 22.44
C ALA A 38 9.15 -13.11 23.18
N ILE A 39 10.16 -12.43 22.63
CA ILE A 39 11.55 -12.47 23.12
C ILE A 39 11.79 -11.43 24.22
N CYS A 40 11.39 -10.18 24.01
CA CYS A 40 11.84 -9.04 24.81
C CYS A 40 10.88 -8.70 25.96
N CYS A 41 9.57 -8.74 25.71
CA CYS A 41 8.60 -8.19 26.67
C CYS A 41 8.00 -9.24 27.61
N LYS A 42 7.65 -10.45 27.15
CA LYS A 42 6.88 -11.42 27.97
C LYS A 42 7.18 -12.90 27.68
N PRO A 43 8.36 -13.44 28.03
CA PRO A 43 8.65 -14.87 27.83
C PRO A 43 7.67 -15.83 28.54
N LEU A 44 7.01 -15.40 29.64
CA LEU A 44 6.10 -16.24 30.45
C LEU A 44 4.60 -16.01 30.22
N VAL A 45 4.18 -14.90 29.60
CA VAL A 45 2.75 -14.55 29.42
C VAL A 45 2.33 -14.53 27.94
N TYR A 46 3.30 -14.61 27.02
CA TYR A 46 3.06 -14.63 25.58
C TYR A 46 2.05 -15.69 25.15
N ARG A 47 2.21 -16.92 25.66
CA ARG A 47 1.34 -18.06 25.33
C ARG A 47 -0.11 -17.88 25.81
N ASN A 48 -0.36 -17.03 26.80
CA ASN A 48 -1.72 -16.80 27.34
C ASN A 48 -2.42 -15.59 26.69
N LYS A 49 -1.71 -14.76 25.92
CA LYS A 49 -2.25 -13.50 25.37
C LYS A 49 -2.30 -13.48 23.83
N MET A 50 -1.58 -14.39 23.17
CA MET A 50 -1.70 -14.72 21.75
C MET A 50 -2.89 -15.65 21.51
N THR A 51 -4.09 -15.07 21.47
CA THR A 51 -5.30 -15.80 21.03
C THR A 51 -5.34 -15.86 19.49
N PRO A 52 -5.77 -16.98 18.88
CA PRO A 52 -5.87 -17.10 17.42
C PRO A 52 -6.72 -16.00 16.77
N LEU A 53 -7.70 -15.47 17.52
CA LEU A 53 -8.51 -14.32 17.10
C LEU A 53 -7.68 -13.07 16.82
N ARG A 54 -6.65 -12.78 17.64
CA ARG A 54 -5.80 -11.60 17.45
C ARG A 54 -4.90 -11.75 16.22
N VAL A 55 -4.37 -12.94 16.00
CA VAL A 55 -3.58 -13.26 14.80
C VAL A 55 -4.44 -13.13 13.55
N ALA A 56 -5.69 -13.63 13.58
CA ALA A 56 -6.63 -13.48 12.49
C ALA A 56 -6.97 -12.01 12.20
N LEU A 57 -7.15 -11.18 13.24
CA LEU A 57 -7.37 -9.73 13.09
C LEU A 57 -6.14 -9.02 12.52
N MET A 58 -4.93 -9.38 12.94
CA MET A 58 -3.69 -8.80 12.40
C MET A 58 -3.51 -9.15 10.91
N ILE A 59 -3.70 -10.43 10.54
CA ILE A 59 -3.65 -10.85 9.14
C ILE A 59 -4.76 -10.16 8.34
N GLY A 60 -5.98 -10.08 8.88
CA GLY A 60 -7.08 -9.34 8.27
C GLY A 60 -6.71 -7.88 8.00
N GLY A 61 -6.08 -7.20 8.97
CA GLY A 61 -5.56 -5.85 8.79
C GLY A 61 -4.49 -5.74 7.70
N CYS A 62 -3.56 -6.70 7.64
CA CYS A 62 -2.52 -6.76 6.61
C CYS A 62 -3.06 -6.89 5.18
N TRP A 63 -4.29 -7.39 5.00
CA TRP A 63 -4.96 -7.45 3.70
C TRP A 63 -5.87 -6.25 3.47
N VAL A 64 -6.70 -5.91 4.46
CA VAL A 64 -7.68 -4.83 4.34
C VAL A 64 -7.00 -3.48 4.15
N ILE A 65 -5.92 -3.18 4.86
CA ILE A 65 -5.25 -1.88 4.79
C ILE A 65 -4.64 -1.62 3.40
N PRO A 66 -3.84 -2.52 2.81
CA PRO A 66 -3.36 -2.37 1.43
C PRO A 66 -4.49 -2.33 0.41
N THR A 67 -5.53 -3.15 0.58
CA THR A 67 -6.70 -3.10 -0.29
C THR A 67 -7.37 -1.73 -0.21
N PHE A 68 -7.55 -1.15 0.97
CA PHE A 68 -8.13 0.18 1.12
C PHE A 68 -7.26 1.23 0.43
N ILE A 69 -5.94 1.22 0.66
CA ILE A 69 -5.00 2.19 0.06
C ILE A 69 -4.91 2.07 -1.46
N SER A 70 -4.98 0.87 -2.02
CA SER A 70 -4.94 0.67 -3.47
C SER A 70 -6.29 0.89 -4.14
N PHE A 71 -7.39 0.48 -3.52
CA PHE A 71 -8.72 0.47 -4.16
C PHE A 71 -9.47 1.81 -4.01
N LEU A 72 -9.34 2.53 -2.88
CA LEU A 72 -9.96 3.85 -2.69
C LEU A 72 -9.56 4.91 -3.71
N PRO A 73 -8.26 5.12 -4.00
CA PRO A 73 -7.86 6.15 -4.96
C PRO A 73 -8.40 5.84 -6.36
N ILE A 74 -8.48 4.55 -6.70
CA ILE A 74 -8.87 4.06 -8.03
C ILE A 74 -10.38 4.12 -8.23
N MET A 75 -11.18 3.71 -7.23
CA MET A 75 -12.64 3.74 -7.32
C MET A 75 -13.20 5.16 -7.26
N GLN A 76 -12.51 6.08 -6.59
CA GLN A 76 -13.02 7.43 -6.33
C GLN A 76 -12.31 8.52 -7.16
N GLY A 77 -11.29 8.17 -7.96
CA GLY A 77 -10.51 9.11 -8.77
C GLY A 77 -9.67 10.09 -7.93
N TRP A 78 -9.51 9.83 -6.63
CA TRP A 78 -8.81 10.73 -5.69
C TRP A 78 -7.31 10.85 -5.98
N ASN A 79 -6.72 9.88 -6.69
CA ASN A 79 -5.35 9.98 -7.17
C ASN A 79 -5.15 11.13 -8.19
N THR A 80 -6.23 11.64 -8.79
CA THR A 80 -6.20 12.63 -9.88
C THR A 80 -6.70 14.02 -9.47
N ILE A 81 -7.28 14.17 -8.26
CA ILE A 81 -7.80 15.45 -7.75
C ILE A 81 -6.67 16.48 -7.63
N GLY A 82 -6.72 17.53 -8.45
CA GLY A 82 -5.74 18.62 -8.48
C GLY A 82 -4.56 18.45 -9.47
N ILE A 83 -4.46 17.31 -10.16
CA ILE A 83 -3.39 17.04 -11.17
C ILE A 83 -3.99 16.59 -12.52
N HIS A 84 -5.32 16.62 -12.68
CA HIS A 84 -6.02 16.19 -13.89
C HIS A 84 -5.46 16.81 -15.18
N GLU A 85 -5.20 18.12 -15.18
CA GLU A 85 -4.64 18.85 -16.32
C GLU A 85 -3.19 18.41 -16.66
N ASN A 86 -2.36 18.13 -15.66
CA ASN A 86 -0.98 17.70 -15.86
C ASN A 86 -0.91 16.26 -16.39
N ILE A 87 -1.85 15.41 -15.95
CA ILE A 87 -1.99 14.02 -16.41
C ILE A 87 -2.51 14.01 -17.86
N GLU A 88 -3.52 14.81 -18.19
CA GLU A 88 -4.00 14.95 -19.58
C GLU A 88 -2.95 15.55 -20.50
N LYS A 89 -2.20 16.55 -20.05
CA LYS A 89 -1.13 17.17 -20.86
C LYS A 89 0.02 16.19 -21.14
N LYS A 90 0.42 15.38 -20.16
CA LYS A 90 1.38 14.27 -20.38
C LYS A 90 0.77 13.14 -21.23
N ARG A 91 -0.52 12.84 -21.08
CA ARG A 91 -1.25 11.85 -21.90
C ARG A 91 -1.24 12.24 -23.39
N ASN A 92 -1.54 13.50 -23.70
CA ASN A 92 -1.53 14.03 -25.06
C ASN A 92 -0.12 14.07 -25.66
N MET A 93 0.91 14.36 -24.85
CA MET A 93 2.31 14.30 -25.27
C MET A 93 2.80 12.86 -25.55
N SER A 94 2.38 11.87 -24.75
CA SER A 94 2.76 10.46 -24.91
C SER A 94 2.20 9.81 -26.17
N SER A 95 1.13 10.38 -26.76
CA SER A 95 0.58 9.95 -28.05
C SER A 95 1.55 10.16 -29.22
N SER A 96 2.62 10.94 -29.05
CA SER A 96 3.57 11.33 -30.11
C SER A 96 4.85 10.47 -30.17
N ASN A 97 4.77 9.14 -29.95
CA ASN A 97 5.85 8.12 -30.14
C ASN A 97 6.48 7.50 -28.87
N SER A 98 5.94 7.67 -27.65
CA SER A 98 6.38 6.85 -26.51
C SER A 98 5.26 6.59 -25.51
N THR A 99 4.70 5.38 -25.53
CA THR A 99 3.75 4.93 -24.52
C THR A 99 4.52 4.51 -23.27
N SER A 100 4.65 5.41 -22.29
CA SER A 100 5.25 5.08 -20.98
C SER A 100 4.17 5.09 -19.91
N CYS A 101 4.05 4.00 -19.16
CA CYS A 101 3.15 3.90 -18.01
C CYS A 101 3.80 4.62 -16.82
N VAL A 102 3.34 5.84 -16.50
CA VAL A 102 3.89 6.64 -15.39
C VAL A 102 2.82 6.83 -14.32
N PHE A 103 3.12 6.31 -13.12
CA PHE A 103 2.27 6.49 -11.95
C PHE A 103 2.48 7.90 -11.36
N MET A 104 1.49 8.77 -11.52
CA MET A 104 1.47 10.09 -10.88
C MET A 104 0.50 10.08 -9.71
N VAL A 105 1.01 10.44 -8.53
CA VAL A 105 0.24 10.45 -7.29
C VAL A 105 0.10 11.85 -6.73
N ASN A 106 -1.01 12.10 -6.05
CA ASN A 106 -1.23 13.35 -5.33
C ASN A 106 -0.42 13.39 -4.02
N LYS A 107 -0.04 14.59 -3.57
CA LYS A 107 0.65 14.81 -2.28
C LYS A 107 -0.03 14.14 -1.08
N PRO A 108 -1.36 14.29 -0.86
CA PRO A 108 -2.06 13.61 0.23
C PRO A 108 -1.96 12.08 0.14
N TYR A 109 -2.01 11.50 -1.07
CA TYR A 109 -1.86 10.06 -1.23
C TYR A 109 -0.46 9.58 -0.83
N ALA A 110 0.58 10.28 -1.28
CA ALA A 110 1.96 9.97 -0.89
C ALA A 110 2.13 10.04 0.64
N LEU A 111 1.58 11.09 1.28
CA LEU A 111 1.57 11.24 2.75
C LEU A 111 0.84 10.10 3.45
N THR A 112 -0.35 9.70 2.98
CA THR A 112 -1.11 8.59 3.55
C THR A 112 -0.35 7.27 3.42
N CYS A 113 0.25 7.00 2.27
CA CYS A 113 1.08 5.80 2.08
C CYS A 113 2.28 5.78 3.02
N SER A 114 2.99 6.91 3.18
CA SER A 114 4.11 7.01 4.13
C SER A 114 3.64 6.84 5.58
N LEU A 115 2.52 7.45 5.96
CA LEU A 115 1.95 7.32 7.30
C LEU A 115 1.59 5.85 7.60
N VAL A 116 0.93 5.17 6.68
CA VAL A 116 0.54 3.78 6.90
C VAL A 116 1.74 2.84 6.88
N ALA A 117 2.66 3.00 5.92
CA ALA A 117 3.82 2.13 5.80
C ALA A 117 4.84 2.31 6.94
N PHE A 118 4.94 3.52 7.53
CA PHE A 118 5.90 3.80 8.60
C PHE A 118 5.27 3.94 9.99
N TYR A 119 4.19 4.72 10.13
CA TYR A 119 3.65 5.06 11.45
C TYR A 119 2.78 3.96 12.05
N ILE A 120 2.04 3.19 11.24
CA ILE A 120 1.27 2.05 11.79
C ILE A 120 2.22 1.02 12.41
N PRO A 121 3.30 0.59 11.72
CA PRO A 121 4.32 -0.24 12.35
C PRO A 121 4.93 0.44 13.59
N LEU A 122 5.30 1.73 13.51
CA LEU A 122 5.92 2.47 14.62
C LEU A 122 5.04 2.48 15.87
N VAL A 123 3.74 2.77 15.74
CA VAL A 123 2.78 2.82 16.86
C VAL A 123 2.53 1.43 17.44
N LEU A 124 2.58 0.38 16.61
CA LEU A 124 2.48 -0.99 17.10
C LEU A 124 3.76 -1.46 17.81
N MET A 125 4.93 -0.86 17.51
CA MET A 125 6.21 -1.18 18.17
C MET A 125 6.50 -0.31 19.41
N ALA A 126 5.86 0.86 19.54
CA ALA A 126 5.98 1.77 20.69
C ALA A 126 5.18 1.27 21.91
#